data_AF-A0A1F9B629-F1
#
_entry.id   AF-A0A1F9B629-F1
#
_cell.length_a   1.000
_cell.length_b   1.000
_cell.length_c   1.000
_cell.angle_alpha   90.00
_cell.angle_beta   90.00
_cell.angle_gamma   90.00
#
_symmetry.space_group_name_H-M   'P 1'
#
loop_
_entity.id
_entity.type
_entity.pdbx_description
1 polymer ?
#
loop_
_entity_poly.entity_id
_entity_poly.type
_entity_poly.pdbx_seq_one_letter_code
_entity_poly.pdbx_strand_id
1 'polypeptide(L)'
;MKSLEKTISKSSLSFIPKNHLRRLEDRILDGDVIAITTSRQGLDVQHAGLAVRVKNRIHLIHASSTEGKVVLSQKTLGRYLMESIARAGIIVGRVEFSPDGSEE
;
A
#
# COMPACT_ATOMS: atom_id res chain seq x y z
N MET A 1 -15.51 18.30 5.51
CA MET A 1 -14.96 17.33 4.54
C MET A 1 -14.68 17.97 3.18
N LYS A 2 -15.66 18.56 2.48
CA LYS A 2 -15.45 19.20 1.14
C LYS A 2 -14.28 20.18 1.04
N SER A 3 -14.06 21.04 2.04
CA SER A 3 -12.93 21.99 2.04
C SER A 3 -11.57 21.28 2.14
N LEU A 4 -11.47 20.24 2.99
CA LEU A 4 -10.28 19.41 3.14
C LEU A 4 -10.00 18.60 1.88
N GLU A 5 -11.01 17.95 1.31
CA GLU A 5 -10.91 17.21 0.03
C GLU A 5 -10.40 18.11 -1.11
N LYS A 6 -10.91 19.35 -1.20
CA LYS A 6 -10.47 20.34 -2.19
C LYS A 6 -9.01 20.75 -1.99
N THR A 7 -8.52 20.78 -0.77
CA THR A 7 -7.12 21.08 -0.46
C THR A 7 -6.22 19.91 -0.85
N ILE A 8 -6.55 18.69 -0.42
CA ILE A 8 -5.74 17.48 -0.69
C ILE A 8 -5.71 17.17 -2.19
N SER A 9 -6.82 17.40 -2.91
CA SER A 9 -6.91 17.17 -4.36
C SER A 9 -5.95 18.01 -5.21
N LYS A 10 -5.31 19.05 -4.63
CA LYS A 10 -4.28 19.85 -5.31
C LYS A 10 -2.89 19.25 -5.20
N SER A 11 -2.68 18.31 -4.27
CA SER A 11 -1.39 17.65 -4.05
C SER A 11 -1.19 16.50 -5.03
N SER A 12 0.01 16.36 -5.57
CA SER A 12 0.39 15.18 -6.36
C SER A 12 0.82 14.05 -5.44
N LEU A 13 0.29 12.84 -5.69
CA LEU A 13 0.68 11.62 -5.00
C LEU A 13 1.57 10.77 -5.90
N SER A 14 2.77 10.46 -5.42
CA SER A 14 3.66 9.49 -6.08
C SER A 14 3.21 8.07 -5.73
N PHE A 15 2.93 7.26 -6.75
CA PHE A 15 2.56 5.86 -6.56
C PHE A 15 3.26 4.98 -7.59
N ILE A 16 3.35 3.69 -7.30
CA ILE A 16 3.88 2.66 -8.21
C ILE A 16 2.68 2.03 -8.93
N PRO A 17 2.53 2.22 -10.25
CA PRO A 17 1.51 1.55 -11.03
C PRO A 17 1.64 0.03 -10.96
N LYS A 18 0.52 -0.70 -10.95
CA LYS A 18 0.54 -2.18 -10.80
C LYS A 18 1.35 -2.92 -11.87
N ASN A 19 1.47 -2.35 -13.08
CA ASN A 19 2.30 -2.88 -14.18
C ASN A 19 3.81 -2.66 -13.96
N HIS A 20 4.20 -1.70 -13.12
CA HIS A 20 5.60 -1.42 -12.79
C HIS A 20 6.08 -2.10 -11.51
N LEU A 21 5.15 -2.58 -10.67
CA LEU A 21 5.44 -3.21 -9.38
C LEU A 21 6.53 -4.28 -9.46
N ARG A 22 6.47 -5.17 -10.46
CA ARG A 22 7.44 -6.27 -10.59
C ARG A 22 8.90 -5.81 -10.68
N ARG A 23 9.15 -4.62 -11.25
CA ARG A 23 10.51 -4.06 -11.38
C ARG A 23 11.02 -3.43 -10.09
N LEU A 24 10.13 -3.13 -9.15
CA LEU A 24 10.42 -2.42 -7.90
C LEU A 24 10.15 -3.30 -6.67
N GLU A 25 9.69 -4.55 -6.85
CA GLU A 25 9.31 -5.49 -5.78
C GLU A 25 10.48 -5.76 -4.81
N ASP A 26 11.72 -5.70 -5.28
CA ASP A 26 12.92 -5.90 -4.45
C ASP A 26 13.27 -4.69 -3.57
N ARG A 27 12.68 -3.51 -3.82
CA ARG A 27 12.87 -2.30 -3.01
C ARG A 27 11.88 -2.18 -1.85
N ILE A 28 10.83 -3.01 -1.88
CA ILE A 28 9.83 -3.11 -0.82
C ILE A 28 10.39 -4.02 0.26
N LEU A 29 10.42 -3.52 1.49
CA LEU A 29 10.95 -4.22 2.65
C LEU A 29 9.82 -4.73 3.54
N ASP A 30 10.14 -5.71 4.36
CA ASP A 30 9.20 -6.20 5.37
C ASP A 30 8.85 -5.08 6.34
N GLY A 31 7.56 -4.95 6.65
CA GLY A 31 7.03 -3.88 7.50
C GLY A 31 6.68 -2.59 6.77
N ASP A 32 7.00 -2.44 5.47
CA ASP A 32 6.52 -1.30 4.70
C ASP A 32 4.98 -1.23 4.72
N VAL A 33 4.44 -0.04 4.93
CA VAL A 33 3.01 0.25 4.79
C VAL A 33 2.68 0.33 3.31
N ILE A 34 1.76 -0.52 2.88
CA ILE A 34 1.28 -0.58 1.50
C ILE A 34 -0.13 -0.01 1.46
N ALA A 35 -0.29 1.15 0.83
CA ALA A 35 -1.59 1.75 0.54
C ALA A 35 -1.97 1.43 -0.92
N ILE A 36 -3.07 0.70 -1.12
CA ILE A 36 -3.51 0.24 -2.43
C ILE A 36 -4.34 1.33 -3.09
N THR A 37 -3.80 1.93 -4.15
CA THR A 37 -4.45 3.01 -4.87
C THR A 37 -5.58 2.51 -5.76
N THR A 38 -6.52 3.39 -6.08
CA THR A 38 -7.67 3.06 -6.92
C THR A 38 -7.87 4.02 -8.08
N SER A 39 -8.49 3.53 -9.15
CA SER A 39 -8.98 4.36 -10.27
C SER A 39 -10.43 4.81 -10.08
N ARG A 40 -11.07 4.53 -8.93
CA ARG A 40 -12.42 5.00 -8.62
C ARG A 40 -12.43 6.51 -8.44
N GLN A 41 -13.29 7.21 -9.17
CA GLN A 41 -13.40 8.67 -9.09
C GLN A 41 -13.73 9.12 -7.66
N GLY A 42 -12.96 10.09 -7.15
CA GLY A 42 -13.15 10.64 -5.80
C GLY A 42 -12.50 9.83 -4.66
N LEU A 43 -11.72 8.79 -4.98
CA LEU A 43 -10.99 7.99 -3.98
C LEU A 43 -9.55 7.74 -4.44
N ASP A 44 -8.60 7.95 -3.54
CA ASP A 44 -7.17 7.78 -3.75
C ASP A 44 -6.69 6.37 -3.34
N VAL A 45 -7.06 5.93 -2.15
CA VAL A 45 -6.66 4.65 -1.53
C VAL A 45 -7.91 3.87 -1.11
N GLN A 46 -7.98 2.59 -1.47
CA GLN A 46 -9.14 1.75 -1.15
C GLN A 46 -8.86 0.68 -0.09
N HIS A 47 -7.59 0.39 0.18
CA HIS A 47 -7.18 -0.64 1.14
C HIS A 47 -5.74 -0.42 1.60
N ALA A 48 -5.37 -0.97 2.75
CA ALA A 48 -4.02 -0.91 3.28
C ALA A 48 -3.59 -2.22 3.96
N GLY A 49 -2.27 -2.43 4.06
CA GLY A 49 -1.66 -3.54 4.76
C GLY A 49 -0.16 -3.34 4.95
N LEU A 50 0.50 -4.34 5.54
CA LEU A 50 1.94 -4.37 5.72
C LEU A 50 2.57 -5.37 4.75
N ALA A 51 3.67 -4.97 4.12
CA ALA A 51 4.46 -5.86 3.28
C ALA A 51 5.17 -6.93 4.13
N VAL A 52 5.14 -8.17 3.64
CA VAL A 52 5.91 -9.28 4.20
C VAL A 52 6.41 -10.19 3.09
N ARG A 53 7.67 -10.60 3.16
CA ARG A 53 8.32 -11.43 2.16
C ARG A 53 8.15 -12.89 2.50
N VAL A 54 7.49 -13.62 1.60
CA VAL A 54 7.28 -15.07 1.68
C VAL A 54 7.89 -15.69 0.45
N LYS A 55 8.87 -16.60 0.63
CA LYS A 55 9.58 -17.27 -0.46
C LYS A 55 10.04 -16.29 -1.55
N ASN A 56 10.69 -15.21 -1.14
CA ASN A 56 11.24 -14.15 -1.99
C ASN A 56 10.22 -13.28 -2.75
N ARG A 57 8.92 -13.37 -2.43
CA ARG A 57 7.84 -12.56 -3.02
C ARG A 57 7.15 -11.72 -1.96
N ILE A 58 6.64 -10.55 -2.34
CA ILE A 58 5.89 -9.71 -1.39
C ILE A 58 4.46 -10.20 -1.28
N HIS A 59 4.00 -10.37 -0.05
CA HIS A 59 2.64 -10.64 0.38
C HIS A 59 2.18 -9.52 1.33
N LEU A 60 0.92 -9.55 1.75
CA LEU A 60 0.34 -8.56 2.66
C LEU A 60 -0.14 -9.21 3.95
N ILE A 61 0.18 -8.59 5.09
CA ILE A 61 -0.59 -8.74 6.32
C ILE A 61 -1.64 -7.63 6.32
N HIS A 62 -2.91 -7.97 6.31
CA HIS A 62 -3.98 -6.97 6.28
C HIS A 62 -5.27 -7.47 6.95
N ALA A 63 -6.08 -6.54 7.44
CA ALA A 63 -7.45 -6.83 7.83
C ALA A 63 -8.27 -7.15 6.58
N SER A 64 -8.80 -8.37 6.48
CA SER A 64 -9.62 -8.79 5.35
C SER A 64 -11.09 -8.73 5.75
N SER A 65 -11.88 -7.95 5.03
CA SER A 65 -13.33 -7.94 5.20
C SER A 65 -13.96 -9.27 4.81
N THR A 66 -13.41 -9.97 3.81
CA THR A 66 -13.86 -11.29 3.38
C THR A 66 -13.61 -12.36 4.45
N GLU A 67 -12.47 -12.30 5.14
CA GLU A 67 -12.10 -13.31 6.15
C GLU A 67 -12.50 -12.91 7.58
N GLY A 68 -12.96 -11.68 7.79
CA GLY A 68 -13.37 -11.15 9.09
C GLY A 68 -12.23 -11.01 10.11
N LYS A 69 -10.97 -11.10 9.69
CA LYS A 69 -9.79 -11.06 10.56
C LYS A 69 -8.55 -10.56 9.84
N VAL A 70 -7.48 -10.31 10.60
CA VAL A 70 -6.15 -10.05 10.05
C VAL A 70 -5.60 -11.36 9.47
N VAL A 71 -5.15 -11.30 8.22
CA VAL A 71 -4.63 -12.47 7.50
C VAL A 71 -3.33 -12.11 6.79
N LEU A 72 -2.49 -13.13 6.61
CA LEU A 72 -1.45 -13.14 5.60
C LEU A 72 -2.07 -13.53 4.26
N SER A 73 -1.95 -12.68 3.24
CA SER A 73 -2.49 -12.96 1.92
C SER A 73 -1.83 -14.21 1.32
N GLN A 74 -2.63 -15.18 0.88
CA GLN A 74 -2.10 -16.37 0.18
C GLN A 74 -1.47 -16.01 -1.18
N LYS A 75 -1.91 -14.89 -1.76
CA LYS A 75 -1.44 -14.37 -3.05
C LYS A 75 -0.38 -13.30 -2.82
N THR A 76 0.56 -13.20 -3.77
CA THR A 76 1.53 -12.11 -3.80
C THR A 76 0.82 -10.77 -3.99
N LEU A 77 1.44 -9.67 -3.54
CA LEU A 77 0.94 -8.30 -3.74
C LEU A 77 0.65 -8.01 -5.21
N GLY A 78 1.54 -8.43 -6.12
CA GLY A 78 1.31 -8.26 -7.56
C GLY A 78 0.07 -9.01 -8.06
N ARG A 79 -0.14 -10.27 -7.64
CA ARG A 79 -1.36 -11.01 -7.99
C ARG A 79 -2.59 -10.38 -7.37
N TYR A 80 -2.50 -9.96 -6.11
CA TYR A 80 -3.56 -9.24 -5.43
C TYR A 80 -3.97 -8.00 -6.23
N LEU A 81 -3.04 -7.14 -6.66
CA LEU A 81 -3.40 -5.97 -7.48
C LEU A 81 -4.08 -6.33 -8.81
N MET A 82 -3.69 -7.43 -9.45
CA MET A 82 -4.20 -7.82 -10.77
C MET A 82 -5.64 -8.34 -10.78
N GLU A 83 -6.17 -8.86 -9.65
CA GLU A 83 -7.55 -9.42 -9.66
C GLU A 83 -8.66 -8.35 -9.73
N SER A 84 -8.31 -7.06 -9.66
CA SER A 84 -9.28 -5.98 -9.85
C SER A 84 -8.70 -4.92 -10.75
N ILE A 85 -9.46 -4.53 -11.77
CA ILE A 85 -9.12 -3.43 -12.66
C ILE A 85 -9.04 -2.12 -11.85
N ALA A 86 -9.91 -1.96 -10.84
CA ALA A 86 -9.98 -0.78 -10.00
C ALA A 86 -8.78 -0.58 -9.06
N ARG A 87 -7.95 -1.60 -8.82
CA ARG A 87 -6.67 -1.45 -8.12
C ARG A 87 -5.64 -0.89 -9.09
N ALA A 88 -5.22 0.35 -8.90
CA ALA A 88 -4.36 1.07 -9.85
C ALA A 88 -2.86 0.83 -9.58
N GLY A 89 -2.49 0.65 -8.31
CA GLY A 89 -1.10 0.54 -7.89
C GLY A 89 -0.96 0.58 -6.37
N ILE A 90 0.20 1.02 -5.90
CA ILE A 90 0.50 1.17 -4.47
C ILE A 90 1.25 2.45 -4.17
N ILE A 91 1.02 3.02 -2.99
CA ILE A 91 1.93 3.93 -2.30
C ILE A 91 2.64 3.11 -1.23
N VAL A 92 3.94 3.35 -1.07
CA VAL A 92 4.79 2.66 -0.08
C VAL A 92 5.25 3.68 0.94
N GLY A 93 4.92 3.45 2.21
CA GLY A 93 5.41 4.24 3.34
C GLY A 93 6.32 3.38 4.21
N ARG A 94 7.46 3.91 4.61
CA ARG A 94 8.38 3.27 5.54
C ARG A 94 8.53 4.15 6.77
N VAL A 95 8.43 3.54 7.95
CA VAL A 95 8.70 4.26 9.19
C VAL A 95 10.20 4.48 9.27
N GLU A 96 10.60 5.75 9.41
CA GLU A 96 11.95 6.09 9.82
C GLU A 96 11.97 6.20 11.34
N PHE A 97 12.76 5.34 11.98
CA PHE A 97 13.05 5.45 13.40
C PHE A 97 14.33 6.27 13.54
N SER A 98 14.22 7.50 14.02
CA SER A 98 15.37 8.18 14.62
C SER A 98 15.59 7.58 16.01
N PRO A 99 16.80 7.12 16.36
CA PRO A 99 17.08 6.54 17.68
C PRO A 99 17.05 7.56 18.85
N ASP A 100 16.62 8.80 18.61
CA ASP A 100 16.87 9.93 19.50
C ASP A 100 15.58 10.32 20.24
N GLY A 101 15.35 9.61 21.36
CA GLY A 101 14.52 10.08 22.46
C GLY A 101 15.31 10.92 23.47
N SER A 102 16.37 11.61 23.07
CA SER A 102 16.98 12.66 23.89
C SER A 102 16.26 13.97 23.60
N GLU A 103 15.38 14.36 24.52
CA GLU A 103 15.11 15.79 24.73
C GLU A 103 16.45 16.48 25.03
N GLU A 104 16.85 17.41 24.17
CA GLU A 104 17.66 18.59 24.51
C GLU A 104 16.92 19.84 24.03
#